data_AF-A0A9E0RD48-F1
#
_entry.id   AF-A0A9E0RD48-F1
#
_cell.length_a   1.000
_cell.length_b   1.000
_cell.length_c   1.000
_cell.angle_alpha   90.00
_cell.angle_beta   90.00
_cell.angle_gamma   90.00
#
_symmetry.space_group_name_H-M   'P 1'
#
loop_
_entity.id
_entity.type
_entity.pdbx_description
1 polymer ?
#
loop_
_entity_poly.entity_id
_entity_poly.type
_entity_poly.pdbx_seq_one_letter_code
_entity_poly.pdbx_strand_id
1 'polypeptide(L)'
;MPHPNRAEKVSLRRRHPALAFSVALAMAPALANLPSALAADGDGAGYSGNRLWASQMRDYATESLNSEEALSMAAVPLNGPGLDQNINADVPMSPGSIMKVITTYAALEILGPTHHWDTDFLTDGQMLGDTLKGDLYVRFGGDPKLTYERLWTTLRELRDMGITRIDGDLVLDGSYFEIDGGFPAFEDNGDNPHAPFLVEPSAYLTNLNLMHFQVRADERGTQAWSTPALGEIVIDNRVTAVADGTCPSRGSFDWEPVFQKGGRITVRVTGELPQGCRTTTYLSLLPHEQYSASMIRSLLGEMGIIVSGGNLNGSTPEDARLVMKTTSPDLVTMVRDINKWSSNVMARQLLLTIGAQNRLDNEKDDRVAGIRVIYEWLERKGVDTSGMVIDNGAGLTRHGKITARQGTKILQHAWNSPYASDLMASMPIIAMDGTMARRLRNTGMDGEGRIKTGYLENVRSIAGFTRDENNTTWAVVGMVNNDPAWNGQAVLDRILYSLHFRPPTGTALSRVNAGQPHTSVQ
;
A
#
# COMPACT_ATOMS: atom_id res chain seq x y z
N MET A 1 -34.45 -44.12 -17.99
CA MET A 1 -35.56 -44.29 -18.96
C MET A 1 -36.60 -45.24 -18.33
N PRO A 2 -37.91 -45.14 -18.61
CA PRO A 2 -38.63 -44.04 -19.29
C PRO A 2 -39.91 -43.53 -18.55
N HIS A 3 -40.15 -42.20 -18.63
CA HIS A 3 -41.43 -41.51 -18.93
C HIS A 3 -42.71 -41.70 -18.07
N PRO A 4 -43.77 -40.86 -18.25
CA PRO A 4 -43.92 -39.60 -19.03
C PRO A 4 -44.10 -38.37 -18.07
N ASN A 5 -44.69 -37.19 -18.35
CA ASN A 5 -45.37 -36.62 -19.52
C ASN A 5 -45.25 -35.06 -19.58
N ARG A 6 -45.88 -34.44 -20.60
CA ARG A 6 -46.06 -33.00 -20.89
C ARG A 6 -47.05 -32.24 -19.98
N ALA A 7 -46.87 -30.92 -19.89
CA ALA A 7 -47.96 -29.94 -19.80
C ALA A 7 -47.64 -28.70 -20.67
N GLU A 8 -48.61 -28.13 -21.36
CA GLU A 8 -48.42 -27.00 -22.29
C GLU A 8 -49.36 -25.82 -21.97
N LYS A 9 -48.83 -24.61 -22.13
CA LYS A 9 -49.44 -23.25 -22.20
C LYS A 9 -50.96 -23.10 -22.03
N VAL A 10 -51.35 -22.12 -21.19
CA VAL A 10 -52.48 -21.22 -21.49
C VAL A 10 -52.04 -19.76 -21.33
N SER A 11 -52.44 -18.91 -22.27
CA SER A 11 -52.26 -17.46 -22.28
C SER A 11 -53.61 -16.77 -22.07
N LEU A 12 -53.65 -15.71 -21.26
CA LEU A 12 -54.79 -14.79 -21.18
C LEU A 12 -54.30 -13.34 -21.28
N ARG A 13 -55.06 -12.51 -21.99
CA ARG A 13 -54.75 -11.13 -22.40
C ARG A 13 -56.01 -10.28 -22.22
N ARG A 14 -55.82 -8.94 -22.11
CA ARG A 14 -56.83 -7.85 -22.13
C ARG A 14 -57.43 -7.48 -20.75
N ARG A 15 -57.70 -6.21 -20.40
CA ARG A 15 -57.47 -4.91 -21.11
C ARG A 15 -57.71 -3.67 -20.19
N HIS A 16 -57.09 -2.54 -20.58
CA HIS A 16 -57.50 -1.13 -20.32
C HIS A 16 -57.35 -0.56 -18.88
N PRO A 17 -57.32 0.79 -18.71
CA PRO A 17 -57.20 1.87 -19.71
C PRO A 17 -55.91 2.72 -19.55
N ALA A 18 -55.67 3.62 -20.51
CA ALA A 18 -54.70 4.71 -20.36
C ALA A 18 -55.41 5.96 -19.82
N LEU A 19 -54.80 6.65 -18.85
CA LEU A 19 -55.06 8.06 -18.57
C LEU A 19 -53.73 8.82 -18.68
N ALA A 20 -53.71 9.83 -19.54
CA ALA A 20 -52.66 10.84 -19.53
C ALA A 20 -53.08 11.95 -18.55
N PHE A 21 -52.22 12.29 -17.61
CA PHE A 21 -52.27 13.57 -16.90
C PHE A 21 -50.88 14.19 -16.92
N SER A 22 -50.75 15.29 -17.65
CA SER A 22 -49.54 16.10 -17.65
C SER A 22 -49.55 16.95 -16.38
N VAL A 23 -48.56 16.77 -15.51
CA VAL A 23 -48.23 17.74 -14.47
C VAL A 23 -46.77 18.13 -14.67
N ALA A 24 -46.55 19.34 -15.16
CA ALA A 24 -45.23 19.94 -15.18
C ALA A 24 -44.85 20.30 -13.74
N LEU A 25 -43.78 19.69 -13.22
CA LEU A 25 -43.08 20.19 -12.04
C LEU A 25 -41.65 20.50 -12.45
N ALA A 26 -41.26 21.77 -12.31
CA ALA A 26 -39.98 22.26 -12.77
C ALA A 26 -38.85 21.67 -11.90
N MET A 27 -38.06 20.76 -12.46
CA MET A 27 -36.74 20.45 -11.92
C MET A 27 -35.77 21.57 -12.33
N ALA A 28 -35.48 22.46 -11.39
CA ALA A 28 -34.29 23.30 -11.49
C ALA A 28 -33.05 22.41 -11.31
N PRO A 29 -32.12 22.33 -12.27
CA PRO A 29 -30.85 21.67 -12.04
C PRO A 29 -30.02 22.58 -11.12
N ALA A 30 -29.82 22.14 -9.88
CA ALA A 30 -28.78 22.73 -9.04
C ALA A 30 -27.42 22.42 -9.67
N LEU A 31 -26.88 23.38 -10.42
CA LEU A 31 -25.55 23.32 -11.02
C LEU A 31 -24.50 23.28 -9.92
N ALA A 32 -24.11 22.07 -9.51
CA ALA A 32 -22.89 21.84 -8.77
C ALA A 32 -21.71 22.12 -9.71
N ASN A 33 -21.03 23.25 -9.51
CA ASN A 33 -19.81 23.61 -10.22
C ASN A 33 -18.69 22.62 -9.87
N LEU A 34 -18.57 21.55 -10.67
CA LEU A 34 -17.37 20.73 -10.78
C LEU A 34 -16.49 21.32 -11.89
N PRO A 35 -15.22 21.68 -11.62
CA PRO A 35 -14.30 22.08 -12.68
C PRO A 35 -13.97 20.85 -13.54
N SER A 36 -14.66 20.74 -14.67
CA SER A 36 -14.37 19.75 -15.72
C SER A 36 -13.13 20.18 -16.51
N ALA A 37 -11.96 20.13 -15.89
CA ALA A 37 -10.68 20.59 -16.44
C ALA A 37 -9.85 19.46 -17.10
N LEU A 38 -10.52 18.60 -17.87
CA LEU A 38 -9.93 17.80 -18.95
C LEU A 38 -10.85 17.87 -20.19
N ALA A 39 -11.31 19.08 -20.50
CA ALA A 39 -11.81 19.37 -21.84
C ALA A 39 -10.62 19.35 -22.81
N ALA A 40 -10.82 18.75 -23.98
CA ALA A 40 -9.88 18.91 -25.08
C ALA A 40 -10.05 20.32 -25.65
N ASP A 41 -9.16 21.24 -25.30
CA ASP A 41 -9.10 22.57 -25.91
C ASP A 41 -8.72 22.44 -27.39
N GLY A 42 -9.77 22.40 -28.21
CA GLY A 42 -9.66 22.56 -29.65
C GLY A 42 -9.44 24.03 -30.01
N ASP A 43 -8.23 24.53 -29.76
CA ASP A 43 -7.84 25.88 -30.19
C ASP A 43 -6.69 25.83 -31.20
N GLY A 44 -7.00 26.26 -32.42
CA GLY A 44 -6.07 26.37 -33.54
C GLY A 44 -5.12 27.57 -33.44
N ALA A 45 -4.63 27.88 -32.24
CA ALA A 45 -3.60 28.87 -32.01
C ALA A 45 -2.23 28.18 -31.98
N GLY A 46 -1.38 28.46 -32.97
CA GLY A 46 -0.08 27.80 -33.11
C GLY A 46 0.82 27.99 -31.89
N TYR A 47 1.03 26.92 -31.13
CA TYR A 47 1.99 26.90 -30.02
C TYR A 47 3.40 27.25 -30.53
N SER A 48 3.93 28.41 -30.13
CA SER A 48 5.23 28.89 -30.62
C SER A 48 6.38 28.04 -30.07
N GLY A 49 7.16 27.42 -30.97
CA GLY A 49 8.20 26.44 -30.66
C GLY A 49 9.49 26.98 -30.06
N ASN A 50 9.41 27.83 -29.01
CA ASN A 50 10.58 28.45 -28.36
C ASN A 50 10.57 28.44 -26.81
N ARG A 51 9.61 27.78 -26.15
CA ARG A 51 9.63 27.56 -24.69
C ARG A 51 10.08 26.14 -24.35
N LEU A 52 11.04 25.99 -23.45
CA LEU A 52 11.50 24.71 -22.92
C LEU A 52 10.36 23.99 -22.19
N TRP A 53 10.24 22.67 -22.33
CA TRP A 53 9.17 21.88 -21.72
C TRP A 53 9.07 22.09 -20.20
N ALA A 54 10.22 22.11 -19.50
CA ALA A 54 10.27 22.37 -18.07
C ALA A 54 9.75 23.77 -17.67
N SER A 55 9.85 24.80 -18.52
CA SER A 55 9.25 26.10 -18.22
C SER A 55 7.73 26.05 -18.35
N GLN A 56 7.19 25.35 -19.37
CA GLN A 56 5.74 25.17 -19.51
C GLN A 56 5.12 24.41 -18.32
N MET A 57 5.81 23.37 -17.83
CA MET A 57 5.35 22.62 -16.65
C MET A 57 5.50 23.43 -15.35
N ARG A 58 6.50 24.32 -15.26
CA ARG A 58 6.63 25.27 -14.15
C ARG A 58 5.49 26.30 -14.16
N ASP A 59 5.27 26.97 -15.29
CA ASP A 59 4.19 27.96 -15.47
C ASP A 59 2.84 27.37 -15.03
N TYR A 60 2.49 26.17 -15.52
CA TYR A 60 1.28 25.45 -15.14
C TYR A 60 1.20 25.08 -13.65
N ALA A 61 2.32 24.66 -13.06
CA ALA A 61 2.38 24.31 -11.64
C ALA A 61 2.23 25.54 -10.74
N THR A 62 2.90 26.64 -11.07
CA THR A 62 2.79 27.93 -10.38
C THR A 62 1.34 28.41 -10.36
N GLU A 63 0.66 28.40 -11.52
CA GLU A 63 -0.75 28.77 -11.62
C GLU A 63 -1.66 27.82 -10.83
N SER A 64 -1.46 26.50 -10.97
CA SER A 64 -2.31 25.48 -10.33
C SER A 64 -2.16 25.42 -8.80
N LEU A 65 -1.00 25.79 -8.26
CA LEU A 65 -0.64 25.68 -6.83
C LEU A 65 -0.57 27.03 -6.12
N ASN A 66 -0.58 28.14 -6.87
CA ASN A 66 -0.29 29.49 -6.39
C ASN A 66 1.09 29.61 -5.69
N SER A 67 2.12 28.91 -6.22
CA SER A 67 3.47 28.87 -5.65
C SER A 67 4.51 28.41 -6.69
N GLU A 68 5.60 29.17 -6.86
CA GLU A 68 6.73 28.82 -7.76
C GLU A 68 7.67 27.75 -7.16
N GLU A 69 7.67 27.60 -5.83
CA GLU A 69 8.58 26.70 -5.11
C GLU A 69 7.95 25.34 -4.79
N ALA A 70 6.61 25.24 -4.84
CA ALA A 70 5.87 24.06 -4.40
C ALA A 70 6.17 22.76 -5.18
N LEU A 71 6.67 22.85 -6.42
CA LEU A 71 7.00 21.70 -7.26
C LEU A 71 8.52 21.46 -7.31
N SER A 72 8.94 20.23 -6.98
CA SER A 72 10.22 19.65 -7.40
C SER A 72 9.96 18.49 -8.36
N MET A 73 10.69 18.43 -9.48
CA MET A 73 10.55 17.38 -10.49
C MET A 73 11.85 17.14 -11.23
N ALA A 74 12.11 15.87 -11.54
CA ALA A 74 13.12 15.44 -12.49
C ALA A 74 12.53 14.35 -13.40
N ALA A 75 12.86 14.40 -14.70
CA ALA A 75 12.49 13.40 -15.68
C ALA A 75 13.68 13.12 -16.62
N VAL A 76 14.03 11.85 -16.80
CA VAL A 76 15.24 11.42 -17.53
C VAL A 76 14.90 10.28 -18.49
N PRO A 77 15.25 10.38 -19.79
CA PRO A 77 15.03 9.31 -20.77
C PRO A 77 16.02 8.16 -20.55
N LEU A 78 15.57 6.91 -20.72
CA LEU A 78 16.35 5.71 -20.36
C LEU A 78 16.83 4.88 -21.55
N ASN A 79 16.06 4.84 -22.64
CA ASN A 79 16.30 3.93 -23.78
C ASN A 79 16.00 4.54 -25.16
N GLY A 80 15.74 5.85 -25.24
CA GLY A 80 15.28 6.51 -26.47
C GLY A 80 15.58 8.01 -26.48
N PRO A 81 15.19 8.74 -27.54
CA PRO A 81 15.43 10.17 -27.65
C PRO A 81 14.72 10.97 -26.56
N GLY A 82 15.42 11.95 -25.99
CA GLY A 82 14.90 12.86 -24.98
C GLY A 82 15.98 13.77 -24.42
N LEU A 83 15.59 14.76 -23.64
CA LEU A 83 16.47 15.64 -22.87
C LEU A 83 16.01 15.65 -21.41
N ASP A 84 16.95 15.46 -20.47
CA ASP A 84 16.71 15.57 -19.03
C ASP A 84 15.98 16.87 -18.67
N GLN A 85 14.84 16.75 -17.98
CA GLN A 85 14.08 17.89 -17.48
C GLN A 85 14.16 17.98 -15.97
N ASN A 86 14.30 19.19 -15.45
CA ASN A 86 14.45 19.46 -14.03
C ASN A 86 13.70 20.75 -13.65
N ILE A 87 12.93 20.72 -12.57
CA ILE A 87 12.35 21.88 -11.88
C ILE A 87 12.68 21.71 -10.41
N ASN A 88 13.42 22.64 -9.80
CA ASN A 88 13.79 22.61 -8.38
C ASN A 88 14.33 21.22 -7.92
N ALA A 89 15.02 20.51 -8.82
CA ALA A 89 15.27 19.06 -8.69
C ALA A 89 16.22 18.70 -7.55
N ASP A 90 16.98 19.67 -7.06
CA ASP A 90 17.94 19.58 -5.96
C ASP A 90 17.38 20.08 -4.61
N VAL A 91 16.12 20.56 -4.58
CA VAL A 91 15.45 20.98 -3.34
C VAL A 91 14.96 19.74 -2.57
N PRO A 92 15.37 19.54 -1.30
CA PRO A 92 14.87 18.43 -0.49
C PRO A 92 13.41 18.64 -0.11
N MET A 93 12.53 17.77 -0.60
CA MET A 93 11.08 17.80 -0.31
C MET A 93 10.66 16.59 0.53
N SER A 94 9.54 16.72 1.22
CA SER A 94 8.88 15.55 1.82
C SER A 94 8.33 14.66 0.70
N PRO A 95 8.79 13.39 0.59
CA PRO A 95 8.35 12.50 -0.48
C PRO A 95 6.99 11.87 -0.20
N GLY A 96 6.56 11.78 1.06
CA GLY A 96 5.55 10.79 1.44
C GLY A 96 5.93 9.37 0.98
N SER A 97 4.94 8.58 0.58
CA SER A 97 5.11 7.16 0.23
C SER A 97 5.96 6.81 -1.01
N ILE A 98 6.58 7.78 -1.72
CA ILE A 98 7.62 7.42 -2.71
C ILE A 98 8.96 7.04 -2.05
N MET A 99 9.16 7.34 -0.75
CA MET A 99 10.27 6.80 0.05
C MET A 99 10.36 5.27 -0.04
N LYS A 100 9.20 4.60 -0.14
CA LYS A 100 9.11 3.14 -0.31
C LYS A 100 9.85 2.62 -1.55
N VAL A 101 10.04 3.43 -2.60
CA VAL A 101 10.83 3.03 -3.77
C VAL A 101 12.29 2.80 -3.38
N ILE A 102 12.84 3.63 -2.50
CA ILE A 102 14.20 3.47 -1.97
C ILE A 102 14.28 2.19 -1.14
N THR A 103 13.40 2.04 -0.14
CA THR A 103 13.41 0.87 0.76
C THR A 103 13.16 -0.45 0.03
N THR A 104 12.21 -0.50 -0.91
CA THR A 104 11.91 -1.73 -1.66
C THR A 104 13.00 -2.10 -2.67
N TYR A 105 13.61 -1.13 -3.36
CA TYR A 105 14.73 -1.41 -4.25
C TYR A 105 16.01 -1.79 -3.47
N ALA A 106 16.29 -1.11 -2.36
CA ALA A 106 17.38 -1.48 -1.46
C ALA A 106 17.19 -2.92 -0.94
N ALA A 107 15.99 -3.30 -0.50
CA ALA A 107 15.69 -4.66 -0.07
C ALA A 107 15.99 -5.70 -1.17
N LEU A 108 15.55 -5.47 -2.42
CA LEU A 108 15.81 -6.40 -3.55
C LEU A 108 17.32 -6.63 -3.78
N GLU A 109 18.13 -5.58 -3.61
CA GLU A 109 19.57 -5.64 -3.84
C GLU A 109 20.37 -6.15 -2.62
N ILE A 110 19.90 -5.92 -1.39
CA ILE A 110 20.58 -6.29 -0.14
C ILE A 110 20.19 -7.69 0.34
N LEU A 111 18.89 -8.00 0.37
CA LEU A 111 18.35 -9.28 0.86
C LEU A 111 18.26 -10.33 -0.27
N GLY A 112 18.14 -9.86 -1.52
CA GLY A 112 17.92 -10.70 -2.70
C GLY A 112 16.44 -10.99 -2.97
N PRO A 113 16.02 -11.15 -4.24
CA PRO A 113 14.60 -11.28 -4.62
C PRO A 113 13.93 -12.53 -4.07
N THR A 114 14.70 -13.60 -3.83
CA THR A 114 14.24 -14.88 -3.24
C THR A 114 14.37 -14.91 -1.71
N HIS A 115 14.46 -13.74 -1.04
CA HIS A 115 14.42 -13.71 0.41
C HIS A 115 13.03 -14.11 0.92
N HIS A 116 13.03 -14.89 2.01
CA HIS A 116 11.83 -15.36 2.70
C HIS A 116 11.99 -15.14 4.20
N TRP A 117 10.86 -14.91 4.87
CA TRP A 117 10.75 -14.86 6.31
C TRP A 117 10.12 -16.16 6.81
N ASP A 118 10.66 -16.71 7.89
CA ASP A 118 10.13 -17.90 8.53
C ASP A 118 9.42 -17.53 9.85
N THR A 119 8.48 -18.35 10.26
CA THR A 119 7.96 -18.38 11.63
C THR A 119 7.89 -19.83 12.07
N ASP A 120 8.64 -20.13 13.14
CA ASP A 120 8.82 -21.48 13.67
C ASP A 120 7.83 -21.72 14.82
N PHE A 121 7.28 -22.93 14.87
CA PHE A 121 6.50 -23.42 16.00
C PHE A 121 7.28 -24.57 16.64
N LEU A 122 7.69 -24.40 17.90
CA LEU A 122 8.57 -25.32 18.61
C LEU A 122 7.96 -25.78 19.94
N THR A 123 8.50 -26.85 20.52
CA THR A 123 8.10 -27.33 21.85
C THR A 123 9.27 -27.97 22.60
N ASP A 124 9.35 -27.71 23.91
CA ASP A 124 10.15 -28.48 24.88
C ASP A 124 9.44 -29.80 25.28
N GLY A 125 8.11 -29.84 25.07
CA GLY A 125 7.21 -30.87 25.54
C GLY A 125 7.27 -32.19 24.78
N GLN A 126 6.62 -33.21 25.35
CA GLN A 126 6.51 -34.55 24.76
C GLN A 126 5.06 -34.94 24.49
N MET A 127 4.84 -35.72 23.43
CA MET A 127 3.53 -36.28 23.11
C MET A 127 3.16 -37.42 24.07
N LEU A 128 2.01 -37.28 24.73
CA LEU A 128 1.35 -38.32 25.53
C LEU A 128 -0.05 -38.57 24.98
N GLY A 129 -0.16 -39.54 24.07
CA GLY A 129 -1.40 -39.77 23.32
C GLY A 129 -1.67 -38.64 22.34
N ASP A 130 -2.80 -37.95 22.50
CA ASP A 130 -3.23 -36.79 21.72
C ASP A 130 -2.86 -35.43 22.35
N THR A 131 -2.15 -35.47 23.48
CA THR A 131 -1.78 -34.29 24.27
C THR A 131 -0.28 -34.02 24.16
N LEU A 132 0.10 -32.82 23.73
CA LEU A 132 1.45 -32.29 23.87
C LEU A 132 1.63 -31.79 25.32
N LYS A 133 2.58 -32.34 26.08
CA LYS A 133 2.87 -31.94 27.46
C LYS A 133 4.14 -31.10 27.53
N GLY A 134 3.96 -29.80 27.71
CA GLY A 134 4.98 -28.76 27.57
C GLY A 134 4.44 -27.62 26.70
N ASP A 135 5.26 -26.59 26.49
CA ASP A 135 4.83 -25.33 25.92
C ASP A 135 4.85 -25.35 24.38
N LEU A 136 4.03 -24.50 23.76
CA LEU A 136 4.12 -24.19 22.33
C LEU A 136 4.79 -22.83 22.17
N TYR A 137 6.03 -22.82 21.69
CA TYR A 137 6.77 -21.63 21.35
C TYR A 137 6.47 -21.22 19.91
N VAL A 138 6.28 -19.93 19.68
CA VAL A 138 6.11 -19.34 18.34
C VAL A 138 7.20 -18.30 18.15
N ARG A 139 8.26 -18.68 17.41
CA ARG A 139 9.41 -17.82 17.13
C ARG A 139 9.18 -17.09 15.81
N PHE A 140 8.95 -15.79 15.91
CA PHE A 140 8.63 -14.93 14.78
C PHE A 140 9.90 -14.38 14.13
N GLY A 141 10.13 -14.69 12.85
CA GLY A 141 11.23 -14.14 12.06
C GLY A 141 10.93 -12.80 11.39
N GLY A 142 9.90 -12.05 11.82
CA GLY A 142 9.58 -10.72 11.28
C GLY A 142 8.88 -10.70 9.92
N ASP A 143 8.05 -11.71 9.64
CA ASP A 143 7.33 -11.87 8.37
C ASP A 143 6.31 -10.73 8.14
N PRO A 144 6.48 -9.89 7.09
CA PRO A 144 5.61 -8.75 6.84
C PRO A 144 4.19 -9.14 6.38
N LYS A 145 3.93 -10.44 6.15
CA LYS A 145 2.68 -10.96 5.56
C LYS A 145 2.30 -12.32 6.14
N LEU A 146 2.46 -12.51 7.45
CA LEU A 146 1.96 -13.69 8.18
C LEU A 146 0.43 -13.61 8.35
N THR A 147 -0.32 -13.96 7.29
CA THR A 147 -1.79 -13.82 7.24
C THR A 147 -2.54 -14.85 8.09
N TYR A 148 -3.81 -14.55 8.41
CA TYR A 148 -4.72 -15.47 9.09
C TYR A 148 -4.84 -16.82 8.36
N GLU A 149 -4.89 -16.84 7.03
CA GLU A 149 -5.02 -18.07 6.24
C GLU A 149 -3.74 -18.93 6.27
N ARG A 150 -2.55 -18.29 6.29
CA ARG A 150 -1.28 -19.01 6.44
C ARG A 150 -1.14 -19.61 7.83
N LEU A 151 -1.51 -18.85 8.87
CA LEU A 151 -1.56 -19.36 10.24
C LEU A 151 -2.58 -20.50 10.37
N TRP A 152 -3.79 -20.36 9.82
CA TRP A 152 -4.79 -21.43 9.81
C TRP A 152 -4.26 -22.70 9.14
N THR A 153 -3.61 -22.56 7.99
CA THR A 153 -3.06 -23.72 7.26
C THR A 153 -1.94 -24.40 8.05
N THR A 154 -1.05 -23.62 8.67
CA THR A 154 0.09 -24.14 9.45
C THR A 154 -0.38 -24.78 10.76
N LEU A 155 -1.18 -24.07 11.57
CA LEU A 155 -1.69 -24.57 12.86
C LEU A 155 -2.54 -25.84 12.70
N ARG A 156 -3.19 -26.03 11.54
CA ARG A 156 -3.92 -27.25 11.20
C ARG A 156 -3.02 -28.49 11.15
N GLU A 157 -1.73 -28.35 10.86
CA GLU A 157 -0.78 -29.47 10.88
C GLU A 157 -0.73 -30.12 12.26
N LEU A 158 -0.82 -29.36 13.36
CA LEU A 158 -0.94 -29.94 14.72
C LEU A 158 -2.15 -30.85 14.86
N ARG A 159 -3.30 -30.45 14.27
CA ARG A 159 -4.53 -31.25 14.31
C ARG A 159 -4.39 -32.50 13.47
N ASP A 160 -3.76 -32.40 12.30
CA ASP A 160 -3.53 -33.52 11.39
C ASP A 160 -2.44 -34.49 11.92
N MET A 161 -1.52 -34.02 12.78
CA MET A 161 -0.63 -34.84 13.64
C MET A 161 -1.38 -35.54 14.79
N GLY A 162 -2.67 -35.27 14.99
CA GLY A 162 -3.50 -35.86 16.03
C GLY A 162 -3.48 -35.13 17.37
N ILE A 163 -2.90 -33.93 17.46
CA ILE A 163 -2.92 -33.13 18.69
C ILE A 163 -4.33 -32.57 18.92
N THR A 164 -4.87 -32.78 20.11
CA THR A 164 -6.14 -32.20 20.58
C THR A 164 -5.95 -31.27 21.78
N ARG A 165 -4.79 -31.34 22.45
CA ARG A 165 -4.46 -30.54 23.64
C ARG A 165 -2.98 -30.20 23.69
N ILE A 166 -2.70 -28.98 24.15
CA ILE A 166 -1.38 -28.51 24.56
C ILE A 166 -1.48 -28.20 26.06
N ASP A 167 -0.80 -29.02 26.86
CA ASP A 167 -0.79 -28.96 28.32
C ASP A 167 0.44 -28.18 28.80
N GLY A 168 0.43 -26.90 28.45
CA GLY A 168 1.48 -25.90 28.65
C GLY A 168 1.00 -24.52 28.17
N ASP A 169 1.88 -23.53 28.22
CA ASP A 169 1.63 -22.15 27.79
C ASP A 169 1.84 -21.97 26.28
N LEU A 170 1.23 -20.91 25.72
CA LEU A 170 1.56 -20.39 24.40
C LEU A 170 2.59 -19.27 24.57
N VAL A 171 3.84 -19.51 24.17
CA VAL A 171 4.95 -18.58 24.36
C VAL A 171 5.32 -17.91 23.03
N LEU A 172 5.26 -16.59 22.97
CA LEU A 172 5.59 -15.80 21.78
C LEU A 172 7.02 -15.25 21.91
N ASP A 173 7.86 -15.59 20.95
CA ASP A 173 9.26 -15.19 20.86
C ASP A 173 9.45 -14.24 19.66
N GLY A 174 9.47 -12.94 19.95
CA GLY A 174 9.71 -11.87 18.97
C GLY A 174 11.12 -11.30 19.03
N SER A 175 12.09 -12.06 19.56
CA SER A 175 13.48 -11.60 19.74
C SER A 175 14.23 -11.27 18.43
N TYR A 176 13.64 -11.54 17.26
CA TYR A 176 14.24 -11.26 15.94
C TYR A 176 14.53 -9.77 15.69
N PHE A 177 13.71 -8.85 16.22
CA PHE A 177 13.97 -7.40 16.13
C PHE A 177 14.40 -6.83 17.49
N GLU A 178 15.52 -6.12 17.52
CA GLU A 178 15.89 -5.23 18.62
C GLU A 178 15.43 -3.81 18.28
N ILE A 179 14.65 -3.19 19.17
CA ILE A 179 14.11 -1.83 19.00
C ILE A 179 14.33 -1.07 20.31
N ASP A 180 15.31 -0.18 20.33
CA ASP A 180 15.53 0.72 21.47
C ASP A 180 14.50 1.85 21.51
N GLY A 181 14.02 2.20 22.71
CA GLY A 181 13.08 3.30 22.96
C GLY A 181 11.70 3.22 22.29
N GLY A 182 11.39 2.16 21.54
CA GLY A 182 10.17 2.06 20.73
C GLY A 182 10.16 2.97 19.50
N PHE A 183 8.99 3.18 18.90
CA PHE A 183 8.82 4.05 17.73
C PHE A 183 8.36 5.47 18.15
N PRO A 184 8.89 6.53 17.52
CA PRO A 184 8.38 7.88 17.69
C PRO A 184 6.91 7.98 17.31
N ALA A 185 6.13 8.70 18.11
CA ALA A 185 4.75 9.01 17.80
C ALA A 185 4.64 9.77 16.45
N PHE A 186 3.61 9.46 15.67
CA PHE A 186 3.33 10.15 14.42
C PHE A 186 2.45 11.38 14.66
N GLU A 187 2.89 12.54 14.20
CA GLU A 187 2.05 13.74 14.06
C GLU A 187 1.11 13.61 12.85
N ASP A 188 0.08 12.78 13.01
CA ASP A 188 -1.08 12.76 12.12
C ASP A 188 -2.14 13.79 12.57
N ASN A 189 -3.23 13.93 11.81
CA ASN A 189 -4.34 14.83 12.14
C ASN A 189 -5.14 14.44 13.41
N GLY A 190 -4.83 13.28 14.02
CA GLY A 190 -5.29 12.90 15.37
C GLY A 190 -6.66 12.21 15.43
N ASP A 191 -7.45 12.24 14.36
CA ASP A 191 -8.86 11.81 14.36
C ASP A 191 -9.06 10.28 14.28
N ASN A 192 -7.99 9.48 14.16
CA ASN A 192 -8.10 8.06 13.78
C ASN A 192 -7.02 7.11 14.37
N PRO A 193 -6.72 7.13 15.68
CA PRO A 193 -5.56 6.43 16.28
C PRO A 193 -5.47 4.91 16.06
N HIS A 194 -6.55 4.26 15.59
CA HIS A 194 -6.61 2.83 15.25
C HIS A 194 -6.52 2.54 13.74
N ALA A 195 -6.16 3.54 12.93
CA ALA A 195 -6.18 3.44 11.47
C ALA A 195 -5.12 2.46 10.92
N PRO A 196 -5.44 1.69 9.87
CA PRO A 196 -4.52 0.69 9.32
C PRO A 196 -3.16 1.21 8.84
N PHE A 197 -3.05 2.50 8.53
CA PHE A 197 -1.82 3.10 8.04
C PHE A 197 -0.87 3.56 9.15
N LEU A 198 -1.33 3.59 10.42
CA LEU A 198 -0.54 3.95 11.60
C LEU A 198 0.16 2.73 12.25
N VAL A 199 -0.24 1.51 11.88
CA VAL A 199 0.28 0.26 12.48
C VAL A 199 1.81 0.21 12.47
N GLU A 200 2.37 -0.20 13.60
CA GLU A 200 3.80 -0.33 13.82
C GLU A 200 4.34 -1.66 13.31
N PRO A 201 5.60 -1.71 12.83
CA PRO A 201 6.26 -2.97 12.54
C PRO A 201 6.58 -3.66 13.87
N SER A 202 6.47 -4.98 13.89
CA SER A 202 6.75 -5.78 15.08
C SER A 202 7.21 -7.16 14.64
N ALA A 203 7.98 -7.88 15.45
CA ALA A 203 8.29 -9.28 15.16
C ALA A 203 6.99 -10.10 15.15
N TYR A 204 6.08 -9.78 16.07
CA TYR A 204 4.75 -10.37 16.20
C TYR A 204 3.74 -9.80 15.17
N LEU A 205 4.16 -9.33 13.99
CA LEU A 205 3.22 -8.78 12.99
C LEU A 205 2.45 -9.90 12.28
N THR A 206 1.34 -10.31 12.87
CA THR A 206 0.39 -11.22 12.22
C THR A 206 -0.78 -10.46 11.62
N ASN A 207 -1.24 -10.86 10.43
CA ASN A 207 -2.38 -10.29 9.70
C ASN A 207 -2.42 -8.74 9.66
N LEU A 208 -1.24 -8.11 9.54
CA LEU A 208 -1.01 -6.66 9.59
C LEU A 208 -1.51 -5.96 10.88
N ASN A 209 -1.74 -6.71 11.97
CA ASN A 209 -2.40 -6.27 13.20
C ASN A 209 -3.83 -5.71 12.99
N LEU A 210 -4.51 -6.13 11.92
CA LEU A 210 -5.81 -5.58 11.54
C LEU A 210 -6.97 -6.52 11.87
N MET A 211 -8.03 -5.95 12.40
CA MET A 211 -9.33 -6.60 12.49
C MET A 211 -10.28 -6.01 11.44
N HIS A 212 -10.87 -6.87 10.61
CA HIS A 212 -11.89 -6.49 9.64
C HIS A 212 -13.28 -6.61 10.27
N PHE A 213 -13.92 -5.48 10.56
CA PHE A 213 -15.29 -5.44 11.07
C PHE A 213 -16.29 -5.25 9.93
N GLN A 214 -17.43 -5.93 10.01
CA GLN A 214 -18.47 -5.90 8.99
C GLN A 214 -19.86 -5.83 9.63
N VAL A 215 -20.77 -5.06 9.03
CA VAL A 215 -22.21 -5.14 9.29
C VAL A 215 -22.94 -5.31 7.97
N ARG A 216 -23.85 -6.28 7.89
CA ARG A 216 -24.77 -6.49 6.77
C ARG A 216 -26.21 -6.25 7.23
N ALA A 217 -27.04 -5.66 6.36
CA ALA A 217 -28.48 -5.61 6.54
C ALA A 217 -29.19 -6.54 5.55
N ASP A 218 -30.20 -7.26 6.03
CA ASP A 218 -31.14 -8.05 5.22
C ASP A 218 -32.54 -8.05 5.86
N GLU A 219 -33.46 -8.85 5.34
CA GLU A 219 -34.84 -8.95 5.83
C GLU A 219 -34.96 -9.41 7.30
N ARG A 220 -33.86 -9.89 7.91
CA ARG A 220 -33.78 -10.33 9.31
C ARG A 220 -33.20 -9.25 10.22
N GLY A 221 -32.92 -8.05 9.71
CA GLY A 221 -32.29 -6.94 10.43
C GLY A 221 -30.80 -6.80 10.11
N THR A 222 -29.99 -6.38 11.09
CA THR A 222 -28.54 -6.23 10.92
C THR A 222 -27.77 -7.34 11.64
N GLN A 223 -26.74 -7.87 10.98
CA GLN A 223 -25.80 -8.82 11.57
C GLN A 223 -24.38 -8.28 11.45
N ALA A 224 -23.59 -8.41 12.53
CA ALA A 224 -22.24 -7.87 12.64
C ALA A 224 -21.25 -8.93 13.10
N TRP A 225 -20.03 -8.90 12.57
CA TRP A 225 -18.94 -9.82 12.92
C TRP A 225 -17.58 -9.19 12.64
N SER A 226 -16.52 -9.79 13.19
CA SER A 226 -15.12 -9.44 12.90
C SER A 226 -14.38 -10.62 12.26
N THR A 227 -13.26 -10.33 11.62
CA THR A 227 -12.29 -11.33 11.16
C THR A 227 -10.87 -10.80 11.44
N PRO A 228 -10.05 -11.49 12.25
CA PRO A 228 -10.37 -12.70 13.04
C PRO A 228 -11.48 -12.47 14.10
N ALA A 229 -12.05 -13.55 14.61
CA ALA A 229 -12.95 -13.54 15.76
C ALA A 229 -12.12 -13.75 17.03
N LEU A 230 -11.88 -12.68 17.80
CA LEU A 230 -11.06 -12.68 19.00
C LEU A 230 -11.94 -12.58 20.25
N GLY A 231 -11.65 -13.36 21.29
CA GLY A 231 -12.52 -13.47 22.48
C GLY A 231 -12.63 -12.19 23.32
N GLU A 232 -11.65 -11.29 23.17
CA GLU A 232 -11.58 -9.99 23.83
C GLU A 232 -12.47 -8.93 23.14
N ILE A 233 -12.99 -9.23 21.95
CA ILE A 233 -13.63 -8.25 21.07
C ILE A 233 -15.15 -8.50 21.00
N VAL A 234 -15.91 -7.46 21.37
CA VAL A 234 -17.37 -7.47 21.35
C VAL A 234 -17.86 -6.40 20.38
N ILE A 235 -18.90 -6.67 19.60
CA ILE A 235 -19.50 -5.69 18.69
C ILE A 235 -20.85 -5.22 19.26
N ASP A 236 -20.95 -3.93 19.60
CA ASP A 236 -22.18 -3.24 19.99
C ASP A 236 -22.86 -2.70 18.72
N ASN A 237 -23.53 -3.61 17.99
CA ASN A 237 -24.21 -3.29 16.74
C ASN A 237 -25.51 -2.51 16.99
N ARG A 238 -25.49 -1.23 16.65
CA ARG A 238 -26.64 -0.31 16.72
C ARG A 238 -27.01 0.24 15.33
N VAL A 239 -26.65 -0.48 14.27
CA VAL A 239 -27.03 -0.10 12.90
C VAL A 239 -28.49 -0.44 12.67
N THR A 240 -29.28 0.56 12.27
CA THR A 240 -30.68 0.40 11.91
C THR A 240 -30.78 -0.10 10.47
N ALA A 241 -31.46 -1.24 10.27
CA ALA A 241 -31.83 -1.69 8.93
C ALA A 241 -32.96 -0.79 8.39
N VAL A 242 -32.76 -0.23 7.20
CA VAL A 242 -33.78 0.55 6.47
C VAL A 242 -34.19 -0.17 5.18
N ALA A 243 -35.23 0.34 4.50
CA ALA A 243 -35.69 -0.22 3.23
C ALA A 243 -34.56 -0.31 2.17
N ASP A 244 -34.75 -1.12 1.14
CA ASP A 244 -33.79 -1.30 0.06
C ASP A 244 -33.49 0.02 -0.68
N GLY A 245 -32.24 0.18 -1.12
CA GLY A 245 -31.78 1.46 -1.66
C GLY A 245 -30.29 1.50 -1.98
N THR A 246 -29.79 2.70 -2.29
CA THR A 246 -28.37 2.92 -2.60
C THR A 246 -27.52 2.73 -1.34
N CYS A 247 -26.52 1.86 -1.39
CA CYS A 247 -25.64 1.63 -0.25
C CYS A 247 -24.85 2.90 0.12
N PRO A 248 -24.89 3.35 1.40
CA PRO A 248 -24.15 4.53 1.83
C PRO A 248 -22.64 4.39 1.69
N SER A 249 -21.94 5.52 1.76
CA SER A 249 -20.48 5.54 1.83
C SER A 249 -19.98 4.92 3.14
N ARG A 250 -18.72 4.44 3.19
CA ARG A 250 -18.15 3.93 4.45
C ARG A 250 -18.09 4.97 5.57
N GLY A 251 -17.92 6.25 5.22
CA GLY A 251 -17.91 7.37 6.17
C GLY A 251 -19.31 7.77 6.68
N SER A 252 -20.36 7.07 6.27
CA SER A 252 -21.72 7.24 6.79
C SER A 252 -22.00 6.39 8.04
N PHE A 253 -20.98 5.72 8.58
CA PHE A 253 -21.05 4.86 9.76
C PHE A 253 -19.98 5.26 10.76
N ASP A 254 -20.38 5.42 12.02
CA ASP A 254 -19.45 5.64 13.13
C ASP A 254 -19.05 4.29 13.74
N TRP A 255 -17.75 4.15 14.05
CA TRP A 255 -17.13 2.93 14.56
C TRP A 255 -16.25 3.29 15.77
N GLU A 256 -16.84 3.22 16.97
CA GLU A 256 -16.26 3.69 18.23
C GLU A 256 -15.70 2.50 19.05
N PRO A 257 -14.37 2.33 19.17
CA PRO A 257 -13.79 1.34 20.06
C PRO A 257 -13.77 1.83 21.52
N VAL A 258 -14.47 1.10 22.39
CA VAL A 258 -14.55 1.37 23.83
C VAL A 258 -13.72 0.34 24.61
N PHE A 259 -12.58 0.78 25.13
CA PHE A 259 -11.65 -0.03 25.93
C PHE A 259 -12.16 -0.19 27.38
N GLN A 260 -12.11 -1.41 27.91
CA GLN A 260 -12.64 -1.73 29.24
C GLN A 260 -11.55 -2.31 30.16
N LYS A 261 -11.77 -2.21 31.47
CA LYS A 261 -10.92 -2.87 32.46
C LYS A 261 -10.93 -4.38 32.22
N GLY A 262 -9.75 -5.01 32.25
CA GLY A 262 -9.58 -6.43 31.95
C GLY A 262 -9.32 -6.76 30.47
N GLY A 263 -9.03 -5.76 29.62
CA GLY A 263 -8.55 -5.98 28.24
C GLY A 263 -9.64 -6.25 27.20
N ARG A 264 -10.92 -6.29 27.59
CA ARG A 264 -12.05 -6.41 26.66
C ARG A 264 -12.27 -5.09 25.92
N ILE A 265 -12.53 -5.15 24.61
CA ILE A 265 -12.82 -3.99 23.76
C ILE A 265 -14.21 -4.17 23.15
N THR A 266 -15.05 -3.15 23.28
CA THR A 266 -16.37 -3.13 22.63
C THR A 266 -16.34 -2.14 21.48
N VAL A 267 -16.44 -2.63 20.25
CA VAL A 267 -16.56 -1.79 19.05
C VAL A 267 -18.04 -1.50 18.82
N ARG A 268 -18.48 -0.29 19.12
CA ARG A 268 -19.83 0.18 18.81
C ARG A 268 -19.88 0.63 17.36
N VAL A 269 -20.97 0.29 16.67
CA VAL A 269 -21.22 0.73 15.30
C VAL A 269 -22.62 1.30 15.17
N THR A 270 -22.73 2.50 14.61
CA THR A 270 -24.01 3.21 14.42
C THR A 270 -24.19 3.68 12.97
N GLY A 271 -25.44 3.90 12.56
CA GLY A 271 -25.81 4.37 11.22
C GLY A 271 -27.07 3.70 10.69
N GLU A 272 -27.46 4.05 9.47
CA GLU A 272 -28.56 3.42 8.73
C GLU A 272 -28.02 2.61 7.55
N LEU A 273 -28.50 1.37 7.38
CA LEU A 273 -28.03 0.47 6.34
C LEU A 273 -29.21 -0.13 5.58
N PRO A 274 -29.41 0.21 4.29
CA PRO A 274 -30.43 -0.40 3.43
C PRO A 274 -30.29 -1.91 3.34
N GLN A 275 -31.42 -2.62 3.29
CA GLN A 275 -31.44 -4.07 3.04
C GLN A 275 -30.65 -4.44 1.78
N GLY A 276 -29.82 -5.47 1.87
CA GLY A 276 -28.90 -5.90 0.82
C GLY A 276 -27.50 -5.25 0.89
N CYS A 277 -27.33 -4.15 1.63
CA CYS A 277 -26.06 -3.47 1.77
C CYS A 277 -25.18 -4.03 2.90
N ARG A 278 -23.88 -3.71 2.82
CA ARG A 278 -22.86 -4.00 3.84
C ARG A 278 -21.95 -2.79 4.05
N THR A 279 -21.64 -2.49 5.31
CA THR A 279 -20.56 -1.58 5.70
C THR A 279 -19.39 -2.35 6.32
N THR A 280 -18.21 -1.75 6.32
CA THR A 280 -16.94 -2.37 6.75
C THR A 280 -15.93 -1.32 7.19
N THR A 281 -15.14 -1.65 8.21
CA THR A 281 -13.93 -0.93 8.60
C THR A 281 -12.80 -1.89 8.96
N TYR A 282 -11.56 -1.39 8.94
CA TYR A 282 -10.39 -2.09 9.46
C TYR A 282 -9.81 -1.27 10.61
N LEU A 283 -9.57 -1.90 11.76
CA LEU A 283 -9.03 -1.25 12.95
C LEU A 283 -7.88 -2.06 13.55
N SER A 284 -6.86 -1.37 14.06
CA SER A 284 -5.79 -1.92 14.89
C SER A 284 -6.08 -1.58 16.36
N LEU A 285 -6.55 -2.55 17.13
CA LEU A 285 -7.12 -2.34 18.47
C LEU A 285 -6.32 -2.97 19.62
N LEU A 286 -5.40 -3.89 19.31
CA LEU A 286 -4.63 -4.66 20.30
C LEU A 286 -3.13 -4.47 20.08
N PRO A 287 -2.29 -4.54 21.14
CA PRO A 287 -0.84 -4.72 21.00
C PRO A 287 -0.53 -5.97 20.19
N HIS A 288 0.60 -5.97 19.46
CA HIS A 288 0.96 -7.02 18.49
C HIS A 288 1.08 -8.42 19.11
N GLU A 289 1.60 -8.49 20.33
CA GLU A 289 1.77 -9.69 21.12
C GLU A 289 0.40 -10.29 21.49
N GLN A 290 -0.48 -9.44 22.02
CA GLN A 290 -1.83 -9.85 22.41
C GLN A 290 -2.66 -10.23 21.18
N TYR A 291 -2.62 -9.45 20.11
CA TYR A 291 -3.31 -9.75 18.85
C TYR A 291 -2.89 -11.12 18.29
N SER A 292 -1.58 -11.37 18.20
CA SER A 292 -1.04 -12.62 17.67
C SER A 292 -1.38 -13.82 18.53
N ALA A 293 -1.22 -13.70 19.86
CA ALA A 293 -1.55 -14.77 20.78
C ALA A 293 -3.05 -15.11 20.76
N SER A 294 -3.92 -14.08 20.76
CA SER A 294 -5.38 -14.25 20.66
C SER A 294 -5.78 -14.87 19.32
N MET A 295 -5.18 -14.46 18.19
CA MET A 295 -5.49 -15.04 16.88
C MET A 295 -5.02 -16.50 16.77
N ILE A 296 -3.83 -16.84 17.26
CA ILE A 296 -3.34 -18.23 17.29
C ILE A 296 -4.23 -19.09 18.18
N ARG A 297 -4.64 -18.59 19.35
CA ARG A 297 -5.61 -19.27 20.23
C ARG A 297 -6.98 -19.47 19.58
N SER A 298 -7.53 -18.46 18.91
CA SER A 298 -8.81 -18.59 18.19
C SER A 298 -8.72 -19.67 17.10
N LEU A 299 -7.64 -19.66 16.29
CA LEU A 299 -7.40 -20.65 15.25
C LEU A 299 -7.27 -22.07 15.81
N LEU A 300 -6.50 -22.28 16.89
CA LEU A 300 -6.40 -23.57 17.57
C LEU A 300 -7.76 -24.03 18.13
N GLY A 301 -8.52 -23.12 18.74
CA GLY A 301 -9.84 -23.39 19.27
C GLY A 301 -10.87 -23.78 18.19
N GLU A 302 -10.85 -23.10 17.04
CA GLU A 302 -11.65 -23.44 15.85
C GLU A 302 -11.34 -24.86 15.33
N MET A 303 -10.09 -25.32 15.48
CA MET A 303 -9.64 -26.67 15.11
C MET A 303 -9.89 -27.72 16.21
N GLY A 304 -10.45 -27.31 17.36
CA GLY A 304 -10.67 -28.18 18.51
C GLY A 304 -9.38 -28.59 19.24
N ILE A 305 -8.35 -27.74 19.21
CA ILE A 305 -7.13 -27.86 20.02
C ILE A 305 -7.26 -26.95 21.25
N ILE A 306 -7.13 -27.54 22.44
CA ILE A 306 -7.20 -26.80 23.72
C ILE A 306 -5.78 -26.50 24.22
N VAL A 307 -5.44 -25.22 24.39
CA VAL A 307 -4.24 -24.79 25.13
C VAL A 307 -4.62 -24.57 26.60
N SER A 308 -4.09 -25.40 27.50
CA SER A 308 -4.35 -25.36 28.95
C SER A 308 -3.80 -24.09 29.61
N GLY A 309 -2.62 -23.64 29.20
CA GLY A 309 -1.90 -22.51 29.79
C GLY A 309 -2.31 -21.13 29.28
N GLY A 310 -1.61 -20.11 29.77
CA GLY A 310 -1.77 -18.72 29.37
C GLY A 310 -1.05 -18.36 28.06
N ASN A 311 -0.95 -17.05 27.83
CA ASN A 311 -0.12 -16.48 26.77
C ASN A 311 1.05 -15.76 27.45
N LEU A 312 2.28 -16.08 27.05
CA LEU A 312 3.49 -15.48 27.58
C LEU A 312 4.32 -14.88 26.43
N ASN A 313 5.13 -13.86 26.75
CA ASN A 313 6.20 -13.39 25.87
C ASN A 313 7.52 -13.88 26.47
N GLY A 314 8.38 -14.50 25.66
CA GLY A 314 9.64 -15.04 26.14
C GLY A 314 10.48 -15.64 25.02
N SER A 315 11.78 -15.81 25.27
CA SER A 315 12.69 -16.46 24.34
C SER A 315 12.42 -17.96 24.26
N THR A 316 12.47 -18.52 23.06
CA THR A 316 12.40 -19.97 22.82
C THR A 316 13.69 -20.64 23.32
N PRO A 317 13.62 -21.68 24.18
CA PRO A 317 14.79 -22.44 24.63
C PRO A 317 15.64 -23.00 23.48
N GLU A 318 16.95 -23.17 23.71
CA GLU A 318 17.87 -23.72 22.70
C GLU A 318 17.60 -25.20 22.37
N ASP A 319 17.04 -25.95 23.32
CA ASP A 319 16.67 -27.36 23.18
C ASP A 319 15.20 -27.58 22.73
N ALA A 320 14.43 -26.50 22.54
CA ALA A 320 13.08 -26.57 22.01
C ALA A 320 13.10 -27.11 20.56
N ARG A 321 12.21 -28.06 20.30
CA ARG A 321 12.21 -28.86 19.06
C ARG A 321 11.20 -28.31 18.07
N LEU A 322 11.63 -28.05 16.84
CA LEU A 322 10.75 -27.61 15.76
C LEU A 322 9.65 -28.66 15.49
N VAL A 323 8.40 -28.23 15.57
CA VAL A 323 7.20 -29.03 15.25
C VAL A 323 6.76 -28.76 13.82
N MET A 324 6.67 -27.49 13.43
CA MET A 324 6.24 -27.02 12.12
C MET A 324 6.79 -25.62 11.84
N LYS A 325 6.84 -25.22 10.57
CA LYS A 325 7.34 -23.92 10.10
C LYS A 325 6.39 -23.37 9.05
N THR A 326 6.16 -22.05 9.06
CA THR A 326 5.57 -21.35 7.92
C THR A 326 6.58 -20.40 7.30
N THR A 327 6.78 -20.51 5.99
CA THR A 327 7.65 -19.65 5.20
C THR A 327 6.81 -18.68 4.38
N SER A 328 7.23 -17.43 4.29
CA SER A 328 6.54 -16.39 3.53
C SER A 328 6.59 -16.63 2.02
N PRO A 329 5.73 -15.99 1.22
CA PRO A 329 6.05 -15.67 -0.16
C PRO A 329 7.38 -14.89 -0.28
N ASP A 330 7.97 -14.86 -1.47
CA ASP A 330 9.24 -14.20 -1.73
C ASP A 330 9.21 -12.66 -1.56
N LEU A 331 10.39 -12.05 -1.45
CA LEU A 331 10.55 -10.60 -1.36
C LEU A 331 9.95 -9.87 -2.57
N VAL A 332 10.00 -10.43 -3.79
CA VAL A 332 9.36 -9.83 -4.97
C VAL A 332 7.85 -9.66 -4.76
N THR A 333 7.19 -10.67 -4.16
CA THR A 333 5.78 -10.61 -3.77
C THR A 333 5.54 -9.54 -2.69
N MET A 334 6.41 -9.43 -1.69
CA MET A 334 6.27 -8.39 -0.65
C MET A 334 6.45 -6.99 -1.21
N VAL A 335 7.47 -6.77 -2.04
CA VAL A 335 7.73 -5.49 -2.72
C VAL A 335 6.55 -5.10 -3.60
N ARG A 336 5.91 -6.06 -4.29
CA ARG A 336 4.66 -5.85 -5.02
C ARG A 336 3.53 -5.35 -4.12
N ASP A 337 3.24 -6.03 -3.01
CA ASP A 337 2.14 -5.60 -2.14
C ASP A 337 2.41 -4.23 -1.48
N ILE A 338 3.65 -3.98 -1.08
CA ILE A 338 4.11 -2.69 -0.55
C ILE A 338 3.90 -1.57 -1.57
N ASN A 339 4.30 -1.77 -2.83
CA ASN A 339 4.24 -0.70 -3.83
C ASN A 339 2.84 -0.53 -4.44
N LYS A 340 2.08 -1.61 -4.68
CA LYS A 340 0.69 -1.55 -5.19
C LYS A 340 -0.27 -0.90 -4.20
N TRP A 341 -0.22 -1.32 -2.93
CA TRP A 341 -1.17 -0.89 -1.89
C TRP A 341 -0.60 0.19 -0.96
N SER A 342 0.67 0.57 -1.14
CA SER A 342 1.37 1.58 -0.34
C SER A 342 1.47 1.25 1.15
N SER A 343 1.56 -0.05 1.50
CA SER A 343 1.56 -0.53 2.89
C SER A 343 2.71 0.07 3.71
N ASN A 344 2.37 0.83 4.76
CA ASN A 344 3.34 1.46 5.65
C ASN A 344 4.04 0.43 6.53
N VAL A 345 3.26 -0.42 7.21
CA VAL A 345 3.80 -1.41 8.15
C VAL A 345 4.73 -2.41 7.48
N MET A 346 4.39 -2.87 6.26
CA MET A 346 5.25 -3.78 5.50
C MET A 346 6.55 -3.10 5.05
N ALA A 347 6.52 -1.83 4.61
CA ALA A 347 7.73 -1.09 4.28
C ALA A 347 8.64 -0.87 5.51
N ARG A 348 8.04 -0.59 6.67
CA ARG A 348 8.75 -0.50 7.96
C ARG A 348 9.35 -1.85 8.37
N GLN A 349 8.65 -2.97 8.15
CA GLN A 349 9.18 -4.33 8.37
C GLN A 349 10.37 -4.67 7.48
N LEU A 350 10.35 -4.29 6.19
CA LEU A 350 11.51 -4.46 5.31
C LEU A 350 12.71 -3.66 5.81
N LEU A 351 12.52 -2.43 6.29
CA LEU A 351 13.60 -1.65 6.90
C LEU A 351 14.20 -2.36 8.12
N LEU A 352 13.36 -2.85 9.03
CA LEU A 352 13.82 -3.62 10.19
C LEU A 352 14.51 -4.92 9.77
N THR A 353 14.06 -5.59 8.71
CA THR A 353 14.67 -6.83 8.19
C THR A 353 16.08 -6.56 7.66
N ILE A 354 16.27 -5.46 6.93
CA ILE A 354 17.60 -5.00 6.47
C ILE A 354 18.50 -4.75 7.68
N GLY A 355 17.99 -4.07 8.70
CA GLY A 355 18.73 -3.84 9.96
C GLY A 355 19.10 -5.14 10.66
N ALA A 356 18.12 -5.99 10.94
CA ALA A 356 18.27 -7.22 11.73
C ALA A 356 19.35 -8.17 11.18
N GLN A 357 19.49 -8.24 9.85
CA GLN A 357 20.46 -9.08 9.16
C GLN A 357 21.84 -8.42 8.96
N ASN A 358 21.97 -7.12 9.22
CA ASN A 358 23.19 -6.33 9.00
C ASN A 358 23.58 -5.47 10.22
N ARG A 359 23.00 -5.73 11.39
CA ARG A 359 23.30 -5.05 12.64
C ARG A 359 24.72 -5.35 13.07
N LEU A 360 25.40 -4.36 13.61
CA LEU A 360 26.68 -4.52 14.30
C LEU A 360 26.44 -4.91 15.76
N ASP A 361 27.38 -5.59 16.41
CA ASP A 361 27.23 -6.08 17.80
C ASP A 361 26.88 -4.97 18.82
N ASN A 362 27.23 -3.72 18.51
CA ASN A 362 26.99 -2.54 19.33
C ASN A 362 25.71 -1.75 18.96
N GLU A 363 24.99 -2.16 17.91
CA GLU A 363 23.69 -1.58 17.55
C GLU A 363 22.57 -2.31 18.28
N LYS A 364 21.64 -1.54 18.88
CA LYS A 364 20.48 -2.03 19.64
C LYS A 364 19.13 -1.60 19.06
N ASP A 365 19.16 -1.19 17.80
CA ASP A 365 17.98 -0.72 17.08
C ASP A 365 18.10 -1.01 15.58
N ASP A 366 17.30 -1.97 15.13
CA ASP A 366 17.28 -2.40 13.73
C ASP A 366 16.78 -1.32 12.77
N ARG A 367 16.13 -0.25 13.28
CA ARG A 367 15.82 0.95 12.46
C ARG A 367 17.11 1.67 12.08
N VAL A 368 17.99 1.89 13.05
CA VAL A 368 19.25 2.62 12.87
C VAL A 368 20.19 1.83 11.98
N ALA A 369 20.34 0.53 12.25
CA ALA A 369 21.10 -0.38 11.41
C ALA A 369 20.55 -0.43 9.97
N GLY A 370 19.23 -0.57 9.81
CA GLY A 370 18.59 -0.62 8.50
C GLY A 370 18.75 0.67 7.70
N ILE A 371 18.65 1.83 8.36
CA ILE A 371 18.88 3.15 7.74
C ILE A 371 20.35 3.27 7.31
N ARG A 372 21.31 2.98 8.20
CA ARG A 372 22.75 3.01 7.91
C ARG A 372 23.09 2.18 6.66
N VAL A 373 22.60 0.94 6.59
CA VAL A 373 22.86 0.03 5.48
C VAL A 373 22.29 0.56 4.15
N ILE A 374 21.13 1.25 4.17
CA ILE A 374 20.59 1.91 2.98
C ILE A 374 21.46 3.10 2.54
N TYR A 375 21.97 3.93 3.47
CA TYR A 375 22.92 5.01 3.13
C TYR A 375 24.21 4.44 2.52
N GLU A 376 24.84 3.43 3.14
CA GLU A 376 26.03 2.74 2.61
C GLU A 376 25.79 2.11 1.23
N TRP A 377 24.57 1.62 0.96
CA TRP A 377 24.17 1.06 -0.35
C TRP A 377 23.95 2.15 -1.40
N LEU A 378 23.35 3.30 -1.05
CA LEU A 378 23.21 4.47 -1.93
C LEU A 378 24.56 5.06 -2.33
N GLU A 379 25.45 5.24 -1.36
CA GLU A 379 26.79 5.80 -1.56
C GLU A 379 27.67 4.90 -2.43
N ARG A 380 27.62 3.58 -2.23
CA ARG A 380 28.30 2.61 -3.11
C ARG A 380 27.76 2.61 -4.55
N LYS A 381 26.53 3.07 -4.79
CA LYS A 381 25.98 3.29 -6.14
C LYS A 381 26.33 4.67 -6.71
N GLY A 382 26.96 5.56 -5.94
CA GLY A 382 27.27 6.93 -6.36
C GLY A 382 26.04 7.85 -6.37
N VAL A 383 25.06 7.59 -5.50
CA VAL A 383 23.97 8.53 -5.20
C VAL A 383 24.44 9.47 -4.11
N ASP A 384 24.39 10.78 -4.36
CA ASP A 384 24.65 11.79 -3.32
C ASP A 384 23.53 11.77 -2.27
N THR A 385 23.88 11.45 -1.02
CA THR A 385 22.99 11.33 0.13
C THR A 385 22.81 12.66 0.89
N SER A 386 23.47 13.73 0.45
CA SER A 386 23.39 15.07 1.06
C SER A 386 21.95 15.57 1.13
N GLY A 387 21.53 16.02 2.33
CA GLY A 387 20.17 16.50 2.58
C GLY A 387 19.06 15.43 2.51
N MET A 388 19.41 14.16 2.26
CA MET A 388 18.47 13.04 2.36
C MET A 388 18.21 12.71 3.84
N VAL A 389 16.94 12.46 4.18
CA VAL A 389 16.53 11.99 5.51
C VAL A 389 15.63 10.76 5.33
N ILE A 390 16.11 9.60 5.77
CA ILE A 390 15.35 8.36 5.88
C ILE A 390 15.01 8.13 7.35
N ASP A 391 13.72 7.99 7.66
CA ASP A 391 13.16 7.92 9.02
C ASP A 391 12.62 6.53 9.40
N ASN A 392 11.82 5.94 8.52
CA ASN A 392 11.12 4.67 8.73
C ASN A 392 10.92 3.86 7.44
N GLY A 393 11.50 4.32 6.32
CA GLY A 393 11.40 3.67 5.00
C GLY A 393 10.01 3.71 4.34
N ALA A 394 8.96 4.03 5.09
CA ALA A 394 7.61 4.19 4.56
C ALA A 394 7.35 5.62 4.02
N GLY A 395 8.06 6.64 4.52
CA GLY A 395 7.75 8.04 4.24
C GLY A 395 6.40 8.43 4.83
N LEU A 396 6.18 8.05 6.09
CA LEU A 396 4.96 8.34 6.84
C LEU A 396 5.06 9.66 7.63
N THR A 397 6.27 10.08 8.03
CA THR A 397 6.46 11.38 8.71
C THR A 397 6.68 12.52 7.71
N ARG A 398 6.56 13.76 8.22
CA ARG A 398 6.96 14.98 7.51
C ARG A 398 8.48 15.22 7.52
N HIS A 399 9.25 14.46 8.32
CA HIS A 399 10.70 14.60 8.47
C HIS A 399 11.48 13.96 7.32
N GLY A 400 10.97 12.90 6.69
CA GLY A 400 11.63 12.27 5.56
C GLY A 400 11.86 13.28 4.43
N LYS A 401 13.07 13.30 3.84
CA LYS A 401 13.47 14.21 2.75
C LYS A 401 14.23 13.47 1.67
N ILE A 402 13.91 13.78 0.42
CA ILE A 402 14.72 13.44 -0.76
C ILE A 402 14.65 14.59 -1.77
N THR A 403 15.60 14.67 -2.68
CA THR A 403 15.50 15.54 -3.87
C THR A 403 14.93 14.75 -5.06
N ALA A 404 14.33 15.43 -6.05
CA ALA A 404 13.85 14.74 -7.25
C ALA A 404 15.01 14.16 -8.08
N ARG A 405 16.19 14.78 -8.03
CA ARG A 405 17.42 14.26 -8.63
C ARG A 405 17.89 12.96 -7.96
N GLN A 406 17.87 12.89 -6.62
CA GLN A 406 18.16 11.64 -5.89
C GLN A 406 17.20 10.53 -6.31
N GLY A 407 15.89 10.81 -6.30
CA GLY A 407 14.87 9.82 -6.67
C GLY A 407 15.01 9.33 -8.12
N THR A 408 15.23 10.22 -9.09
CA THR A 408 15.45 9.80 -10.49
C THR A 408 16.76 9.04 -10.67
N LYS A 409 17.84 9.42 -9.99
CA LYS A 409 19.11 8.68 -10.00
C LYS A 409 18.92 7.25 -9.49
N ILE A 410 18.16 7.07 -8.40
CA ILE A 410 17.81 5.74 -7.86
C ILE A 410 17.01 4.92 -8.88
N LEU A 411 16.02 5.53 -9.57
CA LEU A 411 15.27 4.87 -10.66
C LEU A 411 16.16 4.50 -11.86
N GLN A 412 17.14 5.33 -12.23
CA GLN A 412 18.13 4.99 -13.26
C GLN A 412 19.00 3.79 -12.83
N HIS A 413 19.40 3.71 -11.56
CA HIS A 413 20.11 2.52 -11.06
C HIS A 413 19.21 1.28 -11.10
N ALA A 414 17.94 1.40 -10.72
CA ALA A 414 16.99 0.28 -10.77
C ALA A 414 16.73 -0.20 -12.20
N TRP A 415 16.60 0.70 -13.18
CA TRP A 415 16.44 0.36 -14.59
C TRP A 415 17.61 -0.48 -15.15
N ASN A 416 18.83 -0.21 -14.68
CA ASN A 416 20.04 -0.91 -15.11
C ASN A 416 20.43 -2.09 -14.17
N SER A 417 19.59 -2.42 -13.18
CA SER A 417 19.79 -3.53 -12.24
C SER A 417 19.16 -4.83 -12.79
N PRO A 418 19.67 -6.01 -12.42
CA PRO A 418 19.02 -7.29 -12.75
C PRO A 418 17.58 -7.39 -12.22
N TYR A 419 17.20 -6.58 -11.21
CA TYR A 419 15.88 -6.57 -10.59
C TYR A 419 14.95 -5.48 -11.16
N ALA A 420 15.30 -4.88 -12.29
CA ALA A 420 14.50 -3.86 -12.97
C ALA A 420 13.05 -4.33 -13.20
N SER A 421 12.87 -5.57 -13.67
CA SER A 421 11.56 -6.18 -13.88
C SER A 421 10.73 -6.28 -12.61
N ASP A 422 11.35 -6.66 -11.49
CA ASP A 422 10.67 -6.91 -10.22
C ASP A 422 10.19 -5.61 -9.59
N LEU A 423 11.07 -4.60 -9.54
CA LEU A 423 10.70 -3.27 -9.06
C LEU A 423 9.64 -2.63 -9.96
N MET A 424 9.77 -2.71 -11.30
CA MET A 424 8.76 -2.18 -12.22
C MET A 424 7.43 -2.93 -12.10
N ALA A 425 7.44 -4.25 -11.98
CA ALA A 425 6.25 -5.08 -11.78
C ALA A 425 5.48 -4.67 -10.51
N SER A 426 6.22 -4.30 -9.46
CA SER A 426 5.68 -3.90 -8.15
C SER A 426 4.89 -2.59 -8.17
N MET A 427 5.20 -1.64 -9.07
CA MET A 427 4.58 -0.31 -9.04
C MET A 427 3.16 -0.28 -9.66
N PRO A 428 2.22 0.52 -9.10
CA PRO A 428 0.88 0.74 -9.67
C PRO A 428 0.90 1.14 -11.15
N ILE A 429 0.00 0.57 -11.95
CA ILE A 429 -0.11 0.81 -13.39
C ILE A 429 -1.16 1.89 -13.66
N ILE A 430 -0.83 2.86 -14.52
CA ILE A 430 -1.72 3.98 -14.89
C ILE A 430 -3.09 3.46 -15.36
N ALA A 431 -4.15 4.05 -14.80
CA ALA A 431 -5.57 3.73 -15.00
C ALA A 431 -6.02 2.29 -14.67
N MET A 432 -5.11 1.37 -14.33
CA MET A 432 -5.39 -0.06 -14.19
C MET A 432 -5.42 -0.56 -12.75
N ASP A 433 -4.37 -0.33 -11.95
CA ASP A 433 -4.26 -0.96 -10.62
C ASP A 433 -3.59 -0.09 -9.52
N GLY A 434 -3.66 -0.59 -8.28
CA GLY A 434 -3.11 0.07 -7.09
C GLY A 434 -3.61 1.51 -6.92
N THR A 435 -2.73 2.39 -6.43
CA THR A 435 -3.03 3.82 -6.23
C THR A 435 -3.13 4.64 -7.53
N MET A 436 -2.80 4.06 -8.69
CA MET A 436 -2.97 4.70 -10.00
C MET A 436 -4.25 4.27 -10.74
N ALA A 437 -4.99 3.28 -10.22
CA ALA A 437 -6.19 2.71 -10.85
C ALA A 437 -7.27 3.72 -11.25
N ARG A 438 -7.33 4.91 -10.63
CA ARG A 438 -8.30 5.97 -10.90
C ARG A 438 -7.69 7.24 -11.51
N ARG A 439 -6.37 7.28 -11.71
CA ARG A 439 -5.64 8.42 -12.27
C ARG A 439 -5.44 8.24 -13.77
N LEU A 440 -5.52 9.33 -14.53
CA LEU A 440 -5.31 9.36 -15.99
C LEU A 440 -6.20 8.35 -16.76
N ARG A 441 -7.44 8.13 -16.31
CA ARG A 441 -8.44 7.36 -17.07
C ARG A 441 -8.95 8.17 -18.25
N ASN A 442 -9.20 7.49 -19.37
CA ASN A 442 -9.72 8.10 -20.60
C ASN A 442 -8.80 9.18 -21.21
N THR A 443 -7.51 9.19 -20.84
CA THR A 443 -6.52 10.13 -21.43
C THR A 443 -5.66 9.49 -22.51
N GLY A 444 -5.81 8.17 -22.76
CA GLY A 444 -4.97 7.39 -23.67
C GLY A 444 -3.71 6.82 -23.01
N MET A 445 -3.49 7.04 -21.71
CA MET A 445 -2.31 6.57 -20.97
C MET A 445 -2.51 5.22 -20.26
N ASP A 446 -3.62 4.54 -20.50
CA ASP A 446 -3.97 3.27 -19.86
C ASP A 446 -2.88 2.20 -20.07
N GLY A 447 -2.13 1.86 -19.02
CA GLY A 447 -1.01 0.92 -19.09
C GLY A 447 0.37 1.53 -19.40
N GLU A 448 0.45 2.82 -19.77
CA GLU A 448 1.67 3.45 -20.27
C GLU A 448 2.64 3.95 -19.18
N GLY A 449 2.34 3.69 -17.92
CA GLY A 449 3.26 3.98 -16.82
C GLY A 449 3.07 3.09 -15.60
N ARG A 450 4.15 2.99 -14.83
CA ARG A 450 4.33 2.22 -13.59
C ARG A 450 4.85 3.17 -12.52
N ILE A 451 3.94 3.69 -11.70
CA ILE A 451 4.17 4.87 -10.86
C ILE A 451 3.77 4.58 -9.42
N LYS A 452 4.74 4.61 -8.51
CA LYS A 452 4.49 4.71 -7.06
C LYS A 452 4.00 6.13 -6.75
N THR A 453 2.93 6.23 -5.97
CA THR A 453 2.40 7.52 -5.48
C THR A 453 2.78 7.77 -4.02
N GLY A 454 2.83 9.04 -3.63
CA GLY A 454 2.82 9.48 -2.24
C GLY A 454 1.71 10.50 -1.98
N TYR A 455 1.14 10.41 -0.78
CA TYR A 455 0.06 11.24 -0.27
C TYR A 455 0.29 11.42 1.23
N LEU A 456 0.36 12.66 1.67
CA LEU A 456 0.14 13.08 3.07
C LEU A 456 -0.74 14.35 3.01
N GLU A 457 -1.15 14.88 4.14
CA GLU A 457 -1.58 16.28 4.16
C GLU A 457 -0.45 17.18 3.61
N ASN A 458 -0.79 18.11 2.73
CA ASN A 458 0.15 19.06 2.11
C ASN A 458 1.29 18.45 1.26
N VAL A 459 1.23 17.14 0.97
CA VAL A 459 2.18 16.45 0.08
C VAL A 459 1.46 15.61 -0.97
N ARG A 460 1.86 15.76 -2.24
CA ARG A 460 1.52 14.83 -3.34
C ARG A 460 2.81 14.45 -4.04
N SER A 461 2.99 13.19 -4.43
CA SER A 461 4.19 12.79 -5.16
C SER A 461 3.96 11.59 -6.08
N ILE A 462 4.85 11.47 -7.06
CA ILE A 462 4.98 10.34 -7.98
C ILE A 462 6.46 9.97 -8.15
N ALA A 463 6.74 8.68 -8.28
CA ALA A 463 8.05 8.17 -8.68
C ALA A 463 7.87 6.88 -9.49
N GLY A 464 8.57 6.73 -10.60
CA GLY A 464 8.55 5.50 -11.38
C GLY A 464 8.87 5.74 -12.85
N PHE A 465 8.24 4.94 -13.71
CA PHE A 465 8.54 4.87 -15.14
C PHE A 465 7.29 5.18 -15.97
N THR A 466 7.42 5.99 -17.01
CA THR A 466 6.36 6.23 -18.00
C THR A 466 6.93 6.13 -19.41
N ARG A 467 6.15 5.65 -20.37
CA ARG A 467 6.53 5.65 -21.79
C ARG A 467 6.01 6.90 -22.50
N ASP A 468 6.65 7.30 -23.59
CA ASP A 468 6.11 8.25 -24.56
C ASP A 468 5.70 7.57 -25.87
N GLU A 469 5.04 8.34 -26.76
CA GLU A 469 4.59 7.87 -28.08
C GLU A 469 5.75 7.41 -29.00
N ASN A 470 7.01 7.80 -28.70
CA ASN A 470 8.20 7.34 -29.42
C ASN A 470 8.79 6.05 -28.85
N ASN A 471 8.14 5.43 -27.86
CA ASN A 471 8.61 4.30 -27.06
C ASN A 471 9.85 4.58 -26.16
N THR A 472 10.21 5.85 -25.93
CA THR A 472 11.17 6.19 -24.88
C THR A 472 10.52 5.97 -23.53
N THR A 473 11.19 5.22 -22.67
CA THR A 473 10.84 5.09 -21.25
C THR A 473 11.58 6.18 -20.48
N TRP A 474 10.84 6.90 -19.64
CA TRP A 474 11.32 7.98 -18.81
C TRP A 474 11.28 7.56 -17.34
N ALA A 475 12.40 7.68 -16.63
CA ALA A 475 12.37 7.73 -15.16
C ALA A 475 11.86 9.12 -14.75
N VAL A 476 10.83 9.16 -13.91
CA VAL A 476 10.21 10.41 -13.46
C VAL A 476 10.01 10.40 -11.95
N VAL A 477 10.39 11.51 -11.31
CA VAL A 477 10.03 11.83 -9.93
C VAL A 477 9.46 13.24 -9.90
N GLY A 478 8.30 13.39 -9.26
CA GLY A 478 7.67 14.67 -9.03
C GLY A 478 7.11 14.73 -7.61
N MET A 479 7.37 15.83 -6.91
CA MET A 479 6.93 16.09 -5.55
C MET A 479 6.31 17.49 -5.50
N VAL A 480 5.12 17.57 -4.93
CA VAL A 480 4.45 18.81 -4.58
C VAL A 480 4.38 18.89 -3.07
N ASN A 481 4.93 19.96 -2.50
CA ASN A 481 4.85 20.30 -1.07
C ASN A 481 4.21 21.69 -1.01
N ASN A 482 2.94 21.78 -0.60
CA ASN A 482 2.16 23.02 -0.63
C ASN A 482 1.04 22.99 0.41
N ASP A 483 0.66 24.14 0.95
CA ASP A 483 -0.44 24.25 1.92
C ASP A 483 -1.59 25.12 1.36
N PRO A 484 -2.70 24.53 0.89
CA PRO A 484 -2.97 23.10 0.72
C PRO A 484 -2.38 22.52 -0.58
N ALA A 485 -2.06 21.22 -0.60
CA ALA A 485 -1.64 20.49 -1.80
C ALA A 485 -2.80 20.00 -2.69
N TRP A 486 -3.92 20.71 -2.67
CA TRP A 486 -5.19 20.35 -3.31
C TRP A 486 -5.05 19.93 -4.79
N ASN A 487 -4.46 20.78 -5.62
CA ASN A 487 -4.23 20.51 -7.05
C ASN A 487 -2.94 19.73 -7.35
N GLY A 488 -2.15 19.35 -6.33
CA GLY A 488 -0.85 18.71 -6.53
C GLY A 488 -0.93 17.39 -7.31
N GLN A 489 -2.04 16.64 -7.19
CA GLN A 489 -2.22 15.43 -8.00
C GLN A 489 -2.40 15.76 -9.49
N ALA A 490 -3.17 16.80 -9.82
CA ALA A 490 -3.42 17.21 -11.20
C ALA A 490 -2.13 17.72 -11.88
N VAL A 491 -1.28 18.45 -11.15
CA VAL A 491 0.06 18.86 -11.64
C VAL A 491 0.94 17.66 -11.98
N LEU A 492 0.96 16.65 -11.11
CA LEU A 492 1.76 15.44 -11.33
C LEU A 492 1.18 14.53 -12.44
N ASP A 493 -0.15 14.45 -12.56
CA ASP A 493 -0.82 13.78 -13.68
C ASP A 493 -0.56 14.51 -15.01
N ARG A 494 -0.53 15.86 -15.01
CA ARG A 494 -0.19 16.67 -16.18
C ARG A 494 1.27 16.48 -16.63
N ILE A 495 2.21 16.33 -15.70
CA ILE A 495 3.61 15.99 -16.00
C ILE A 495 3.70 14.65 -16.74
N LEU A 496 3.02 13.60 -16.24
CA LEU A 496 2.98 12.29 -16.91
C LEU A 496 2.36 12.39 -18.31
N TYR A 497 1.21 13.06 -18.44
CA TYR A 497 0.54 13.30 -19.72
C TYR A 497 1.42 14.06 -20.72
N SER A 498 2.10 15.10 -20.25
CA SER A 498 2.97 15.93 -21.08
C SER A 498 4.25 15.19 -21.50
N LEU A 499 4.80 14.31 -20.65
CA LEU A 499 5.89 13.41 -21.06
C LEU A 499 5.43 12.43 -22.13
N HIS A 500 4.20 11.90 -22.03
CA HIS A 500 3.72 10.89 -22.97
C HIS A 500 3.46 11.45 -24.38
N PHE A 501 2.66 12.51 -24.47
CA PHE A 501 2.19 13.09 -25.75
C PHE A 501 3.05 14.24 -26.30
N ARG A 502 3.91 14.84 -25.46
CA ARG A 502 4.77 15.97 -25.84
C ARG A 502 6.17 15.83 -25.22
N PRO A 503 6.86 14.68 -25.40
CA PRO A 503 8.16 14.44 -24.78
C PRO A 503 9.18 15.51 -25.21
N PRO A 504 10.07 15.94 -24.29
CA PRO A 504 11.10 16.93 -24.58
C PRO A 504 12.25 16.29 -25.35
N THR A 505 12.02 16.03 -26.64
CA THR A 505 13.06 15.61 -27.58
C THR A 505 13.77 16.83 -28.16
N GLY A 506 15.11 16.83 -28.17
CA GLY A 506 15.87 17.85 -28.90
C GLY A 506 15.55 17.79 -30.39
N THR A 507 15.32 18.95 -31.02
CA THR A 507 15.15 19.02 -32.48
C THR A 507 16.43 18.54 -33.18
N ALA A 508 16.27 17.74 -34.25
CA ALA A 508 17.38 17.10 -34.96
C ALA A 508 18.21 18.06 -35.86
N LEU A 509 18.47 19.28 -35.39
CA LEU A 509 19.14 20.36 -36.11
C LEU A 509 20.59 20.62 -35.65
N SER A 510 21.32 19.54 -35.32
CA SER A 510 22.76 19.59 -35.01
C SER A 510 23.61 18.54 -35.76
N ARG A 511 23.09 17.95 -36.84
CA ARG A 511 23.82 17.00 -37.72
C ARG A 511 23.68 17.32 -39.22
N VAL A 512 23.82 18.60 -39.58
CA VAL A 512 24.07 19.01 -40.97
C VAL A 512 25.19 20.05 -40.97
N ASN A 513 26.10 19.96 -41.95
CA ASN A 513 27.30 20.79 -42.14
C ASN A 513 28.54 20.48 -41.26
N ALA A 514 29.08 19.27 -41.44
CA ALA A 514 30.53 19.06 -41.42
C ALA A 514 30.94 18.20 -42.62
N GLY A 515 31.49 18.83 -43.67
CA GLY A 515 32.22 18.16 -44.75
C GLY A 515 31.47 17.85 -46.05
N GLN A 516 31.42 18.83 -46.96
CA GLN A 516 31.79 18.59 -48.36
C GLN A 516 32.75 19.69 -48.83
N PRO A 517 33.92 19.36 -49.41
CA PRO A 517 34.85 20.35 -49.94
C PRO A 517 34.39 20.88 -51.30
N HIS A 518 34.62 22.16 -51.55
CA HIS A 518 34.39 22.77 -52.87
C HIS A 518 35.27 22.09 -53.93
N THR A 519 34.62 21.53 -54.95
CA THR A 519 35.26 21.23 -56.24
C THR A 519 34.87 22.33 -57.23
N SER A 520 35.81 23.21 -57.54
CA SER A 520 35.78 24.07 -58.73
C SER A 520 36.97 23.69 -59.60
N VAL A 521 36.69 23.31 -60.85
CA VAL A 521 37.67 22.83 -61.82
C VAL A 521 37.97 23.95 -62.82
N GLN A 522 39.26 24.07 -63.18
CA GLN A 522 39.90 25.05 -64.08
C GLN A 522 40.04 26.48 -63.54
#